data_AF-A0A348V2U8-F1
#
_entry.id   AF-A0A348V2U8-F1
#
_cell.length_a   1.000
_cell.length_b   1.000
_cell.length_c   1.000
_cell.angle_alpha   90.00
_cell.angle_beta   90.00
_cell.angle_gamma   90.00
#
_symmetry.space_group_name_H-M   'P 1'
#
loop_
_entity.id
_entity.type
_entity.pdbx_description
1 polymer ?
#
loop_
_entity_poly.entity_id
_entity_poly.type
_entity_poly.pdbx_seq_one_letter_code
_entity_poly.pdbx_strand_id
1 'polypeptide(L)'
;QGTRCHQLAMYVVFESPLQMLCDSPSAYLREPEMMEFLAGVPTVWDETVVPEARIGDYAVVARKSGESWYLGAMTDWSPREFELKLDFLEPGRQWTVDLWLDGPNASRFASDFTRKTIKIASGESLKLSLGPGG
;
A
#
# COMPACT_ATOMS: atom_id res chain seq x y z
N GLN A 1 13.19 3.30 -9.71
CA GLN A 1 12.24 3.45 -10.84
C GLN A 1 10.91 2.87 -10.38
N GLY A 2 9.78 3.41 -10.83
CA GLY A 2 8.45 3.04 -10.34
C GLY A 2 7.59 4.26 -10.04
N THR A 3 6.42 4.06 -9.45
CA THR A 3 5.47 5.14 -9.11
C THR A 3 5.66 5.63 -7.67
N ARG A 4 4.95 6.70 -7.29
CA ARG A 4 4.92 7.18 -5.91
C ARG A 4 4.31 6.16 -4.96
N CYS A 5 3.21 5.50 -5.36
CA CYS A 5 2.57 4.48 -4.55
C CYS A 5 3.47 3.26 -4.35
N HIS A 6 4.27 2.88 -5.34
CA HIS A 6 5.30 1.86 -5.18
C HIS A 6 6.27 2.19 -4.05
N GLN A 7 6.70 3.46 -3.94
CA GLN A 7 7.60 3.89 -2.86
C GLN A 7 6.95 3.79 -1.48
N LEU A 8 5.65 4.05 -1.37
CA LEU A 8 4.91 3.85 -0.12
C LEU A 8 4.74 2.37 0.22
N ALA A 9 4.38 1.55 -0.78
CA ALA A 9 4.13 0.13 -0.60
C ALA A 9 5.36 -0.61 -0.05
N MET A 10 6.57 -0.17 -0.40
CA MET A 10 7.82 -0.73 0.14
C MET A 10 7.89 -0.72 1.67
N TYR A 11 7.30 0.27 2.35
CA TYR A 11 7.32 0.33 3.82
C TYR A 11 6.52 -0.81 4.48
N VAL A 12 5.56 -1.39 3.75
CA VAL A 12 4.77 -2.53 4.21
C VAL A 12 5.33 -3.84 3.66
N VAL A 13 5.77 -3.87 2.40
CA VAL A 13 6.28 -5.09 1.75
C VAL A 13 7.64 -5.50 2.32
N PHE A 14 8.55 -4.55 2.51
CA PHE A 14 9.86 -4.84 3.10
C PHE A 14 9.81 -4.80 4.62
N GLU A 15 10.19 -5.91 5.24
CA GLU A 15 10.37 -5.96 6.69
C GLU A 15 11.69 -5.30 7.08
N SER A 16 11.61 -4.13 7.69
CA SER A 16 12.74 -3.48 8.34
C SER A 16 12.29 -2.84 9.66
N PRO A 17 12.84 -3.28 10.81
CA PRO A 17 12.60 -2.62 12.09
C PRO A 17 13.07 -1.16 12.13
N LEU A 18 14.01 -0.80 11.25
CA LEU A 18 14.50 0.57 11.06
C LEU A 18 14.19 1.03 9.64
N GLN A 19 13.10 1.79 9.48
CA GLN A 19 12.71 2.36 8.20
C GLN A 19 13.36 3.74 8.01
N MET A 20 13.87 4.00 6.81
CA MET A 20 14.57 5.24 6.47
C MET A 20 13.73 6.11 5.54
N LEU A 21 13.50 7.36 5.94
CA LEU A 21 12.99 8.41 5.07
C LEU A 21 14.16 9.00 4.27
N CYS A 22 14.23 8.66 2.98
CA CYS A 22 15.42 8.93 2.15
C CYS A 22 15.39 10.28 1.42
N ASP A 23 14.29 11.03 1.45
CA ASP A 23 14.17 12.34 0.79
C ASP A 23 14.47 13.50 1.75
N SER A 24 14.64 14.69 1.18
CA SER A 24 14.78 15.94 1.91
C SER A 24 13.51 16.29 2.68
N PRO A 25 13.61 16.90 3.88
CA PRO A 25 12.45 17.40 4.62
C PRO A 25 11.55 18.33 3.79
N SER A 26 12.14 19.18 2.95
CA SER A 26 11.41 20.08 2.05
C SER A 26 10.59 19.35 0.97
N ALA A 27 10.99 18.14 0.56
CA ALA A 27 10.18 17.33 -0.34
C ALA A 27 8.94 16.77 0.37
N TYR A 28 9.10 16.24 1.60
CA TYR A 28 7.98 15.74 2.39
C TYR A 28 6.97 16.83 2.75
N LEU A 29 7.43 18.05 3.04
CA LEU A 29 6.53 19.19 3.30
C LEU A 29 5.67 19.58 2.10
N ARG A 30 6.07 19.24 0.87
CA ARG A 30 5.28 19.48 -0.34
C ARG A 30 4.22 18.40 -0.58
N GLU A 31 4.29 17.28 0.15
CA GLU A 31 3.50 16.07 -0.08
C GLU A 31 2.84 15.60 1.24
N PRO A 32 2.02 16.45 1.89
CA PRO A 32 1.47 16.14 3.22
C PRO A 32 0.60 14.88 3.23
N GLU A 33 -0.12 14.60 2.15
CA GLU A 33 -0.99 13.42 2.03
C GLU A 33 -0.19 12.09 2.07
N MET A 34 1.04 12.10 1.57
CA MET A 34 1.95 10.95 1.63
C MET A 34 2.56 10.82 3.03
N MET A 35 2.83 11.96 3.65
CA MET A 35 3.35 11.99 5.02
C MET A 35 2.34 11.44 6.03
N GLU A 36 1.04 11.62 5.80
CA GLU A 36 0.00 11.00 6.63
C GLU A 36 0.14 9.47 6.70
N PHE A 37 0.41 8.82 5.57
CA PHE A 37 0.67 7.38 5.54
C PHE A 37 2.00 7.03 6.23
N LEU A 38 3.08 7.72 5.86
CA LEU A 38 4.43 7.43 6.36
C LEU A 38 4.55 7.64 7.88
N ALA A 39 3.85 8.64 8.43
CA ALA A 39 3.82 8.90 9.86
C ALA A 39 3.01 7.85 10.64
N GLY A 40 2.02 7.23 9.99
CA GLY A 40 1.16 6.21 10.59
C GLY A 40 1.69 4.78 10.46
N VAL A 41 2.66 4.52 9.58
CA VAL A 41 3.16 3.16 9.33
C VAL A 41 4.09 2.72 10.48
N PRO A 42 3.84 1.56 11.12
CA PRO A 42 4.74 1.02 12.12
C PRO A 42 5.92 0.31 11.46
N THR A 43 6.98 0.07 12.24
CA THR A 43 8.16 -0.69 11.77
C THR A 43 8.20 -2.12 12.28
N VAL A 44 7.39 -2.45 13.28
CA VAL A 44 7.25 -3.79 13.88
C VAL A 44 5.79 -4.21 13.75
N TRP A 45 5.57 -5.49 13.50
CA TRP A 45 4.28 -6.05 13.13
C TRP A 45 3.94 -7.24 14.03
N ASP A 46 2.68 -7.37 14.40
CA ASP A 46 2.17 -8.50 15.20
C ASP A 46 1.86 -9.70 14.32
N GLU A 47 1.33 -9.45 13.12
CA GLU A 47 0.91 -10.48 12.17
C GLU A 47 1.26 -10.05 10.75
N THR A 48 1.66 -11.01 9.91
CA THR A 48 1.89 -10.80 8.47
C THR A 48 1.15 -11.87 7.68
N VAL A 49 0.37 -11.41 6.71
CA VAL A 49 -0.40 -12.22 5.76
C VAL A 49 0.04 -11.84 4.36
N VAL A 50 0.21 -12.83 3.48
CA VAL A 50 0.54 -12.60 2.07
C VAL A 50 -0.62 -13.13 1.23
N PRO A 51 -1.61 -12.28 0.89
CA PRO A 51 -2.77 -12.71 0.11
C PRO A 51 -2.38 -13.27 -1.26
N GLU A 52 -1.48 -12.58 -1.96
CA GLU A 52 -0.96 -13.03 -3.26
C GLU A 52 0.49 -12.60 -3.47
N ALA A 53 1.32 -13.46 -4.05
CA ALA A 53 2.66 -13.11 -4.49
C ALA A 53 3.14 -14.04 -5.61
N ARG A 54 3.92 -13.50 -6.54
CA ARG A 54 4.63 -14.26 -7.57
C ARG A 54 6.04 -13.71 -7.73
N ILE A 55 7.02 -14.58 -7.56
CA ILE A 55 8.45 -14.24 -7.60
C ILE A 55 8.79 -13.58 -8.94
N GLY A 56 9.37 -12.38 -8.88
CA GLY A 56 9.78 -11.61 -10.06
C GLY A 56 8.67 -10.78 -10.71
N ASP A 57 7.43 -10.87 -10.22
CA ASP A 57 6.29 -10.24 -10.88
C ASP A 57 5.49 -9.32 -9.95
N TYR A 58 5.01 -9.81 -8.80
CA TYR A 58 4.23 -8.98 -7.90
C TYR A 58 4.21 -9.53 -6.48
N ALA A 59 3.95 -8.65 -5.52
CA ALA A 59 3.78 -9.02 -4.11
C ALA A 59 2.68 -8.16 -3.48
N VAL A 60 1.73 -8.81 -2.84
CA VAL A 60 0.70 -8.19 -2.01
C VAL A 60 0.91 -8.71 -0.59
N VAL A 61 1.22 -7.80 0.33
CA VAL A 61 1.51 -8.12 1.72
C VAL A 61 0.62 -7.28 2.62
N ALA A 62 -0.10 -7.93 3.51
CA ALA A 62 -0.90 -7.31 4.55
C ALA A 62 -0.23 -7.56 5.91
N ARG A 63 -0.10 -6.53 6.73
CA ARG A 63 0.49 -6.62 8.07
C ARG A 63 -0.36 -5.93 9.10
N LYS A 64 -0.39 -6.52 10.30
CA LYS A 64 -1.14 -6.04 11.44
C LYS A 64 -0.22 -5.43 12.48
N SER A 65 -0.63 -4.32 13.06
CA SER A 65 -0.02 -3.74 14.25
C SER A 65 -1.12 -3.20 15.16
N GLY A 66 -1.26 -3.79 16.33
CA GLY A 66 -2.35 -3.52 17.26
C GLY A 66 -3.71 -3.81 16.62
N GLU A 67 -4.52 -2.78 16.45
CA GLU A 67 -5.84 -2.88 15.82
C GLU A 67 -5.86 -2.45 14.34
N SER A 68 -4.72 -2.06 13.77
CA SER A 68 -4.64 -1.51 12.42
C SER A 68 -3.97 -2.50 11.46
N TRP A 69 -4.55 -2.60 10.26
CA TRP A 69 -4.01 -3.36 9.15
C TRP A 69 -3.45 -2.43 8.08
N TYR A 70 -2.32 -2.81 7.52
CA TYR A 70 -1.61 -2.08 6.47
C TYR A 70 -1.37 -3.04 5.32
N LEU A 71 -1.64 -2.61 4.10
CA LEU A 71 -1.49 -3.44 2.90
C LEU A 71 -0.60 -2.71 1.90
N GLY A 72 0.47 -3.38 1.49
CA GLY A 72 1.34 -2.95 0.41
C GLY A 72 1.21 -3.89 -0.77
N ALA A 73 0.97 -3.34 -1.96
CA ALA A 73 0.97 -4.07 -3.21
C ALA A 73 2.02 -3.45 -4.14
N MET A 74 2.84 -4.30 -4.76
CA MET A 74 3.87 -3.90 -5.71
C MET A 74 3.85 -4.83 -6.91
N THR A 75 4.10 -4.28 -8.11
CA THR A 75 4.19 -5.02 -9.37
C THR A 75 5.49 -4.71 -10.11
N ASP A 76 5.79 -5.54 -11.11
CA ASP A 76 6.84 -5.34 -12.10
C ASP A 76 6.42 -4.29 -13.15
N TRP A 77 7.11 -4.24 -14.28
CA TRP A 77 6.77 -3.31 -15.37
C TRP A 77 5.44 -3.64 -16.07
N SER A 78 4.81 -4.77 -15.73
CA SER A 78 3.50 -5.15 -16.25
C SER A 78 2.40 -4.57 -15.35
N PRO A 79 1.46 -3.78 -15.88
CA PRO A 79 0.31 -3.33 -15.09
C PRO A 79 -0.58 -4.53 -14.72
N ARG A 80 -1.17 -4.48 -13.52
CA ARG A 80 -1.96 -5.60 -12.98
C ARG A 80 -3.18 -5.12 -12.24
N GLU A 81 -4.23 -5.93 -12.27
CA GLU A 81 -5.43 -5.76 -11.46
C GLU A 81 -5.58 -6.95 -10.53
N PHE A 82 -5.93 -6.67 -9.27
CA PHE A 82 -6.14 -7.67 -8.24
C PHE A 82 -7.54 -7.51 -7.66
N GLU A 83 -8.17 -8.63 -7.34
CA GLU A 83 -9.39 -8.68 -6.55
C GLU A 83 -9.09 -9.44 -5.25
N LEU A 84 -8.73 -8.70 -4.21
CA LEU A 84 -8.27 -9.26 -2.95
C LEU A 84 -9.45 -9.45 -2.00
N LYS A 85 -9.67 -10.69 -1.55
CA LYS A 85 -10.60 -10.95 -0.46
C LYS A 85 -9.97 -10.57 0.88
N LEU A 86 -10.64 -9.72 1.64
CA LEU A 86 -10.17 -9.26 2.95
C LEU A 86 -10.61 -10.20 4.08
N ASP A 87 -10.36 -11.50 3.91
CA ASP A 87 -10.76 -12.56 4.86
C ASP A 87 -9.93 -12.54 6.15
N PHE A 88 -8.77 -11.88 6.13
CA PHE A 88 -7.89 -11.71 7.28
C PHE A 88 -8.37 -10.62 8.26
N LEU A 89 -9.33 -9.78 7.85
CA LEU A 89 -9.91 -8.78 8.74
C LEU A 89 -10.88 -9.43 9.73
N GLU A 90 -10.96 -8.88 10.94
CA GLU A 90 -11.83 -9.39 11.98
C GLU A 90 -13.32 -9.34 11.57
N PRO A 91 -14.05 -10.47 11.66
CA PRO A 91 -15.44 -10.56 11.24
C PRO A 91 -16.36 -9.72 12.13
N GLY A 92 -17.40 -9.14 11.52
CA GLY A 92 -18.38 -8.30 12.23
C GLY A 92 -17.91 -6.89 12.58
N ARG A 93 -16.68 -6.51 12.22
CA ARG A 93 -16.15 -5.14 12.35
C ARG A 93 -16.23 -4.40 11.00
N GLN A 94 -16.64 -3.14 11.03
CA GLN A 94 -16.53 -2.24 9.89
C GLN A 94 -15.19 -1.52 9.95
N TRP A 95 -14.47 -1.52 8.82
CA TRP A 95 -13.16 -0.93 8.68
C TRP A 95 -13.24 0.33 7.81
N THR A 96 -12.50 1.36 8.19
CA THR A 96 -12.24 2.51 7.33
C THR A 96 -10.86 2.29 6.72
N VAL A 97 -10.79 2.33 5.39
CA VAL A 97 -9.56 2.10 4.64
C VAL A 97 -9.19 3.36 3.90
N ASP A 98 -8.01 3.89 4.19
CA ASP A 98 -7.37 4.92 3.39
C ASP A 98 -6.50 4.26 2.31
N LEU A 99 -6.79 4.57 1.06
CA LEU A 99 -6.17 4.00 -0.12
C LEU A 99 -5.34 5.07 -0.82
N TRP A 100 -4.07 4.76 -1.06
CA TRP A 100 -3.19 5.52 -1.95
C TRP A 100 -2.93 4.66 -3.19
N LEU A 101 -3.56 5.01 -4.31
CA LEU A 101 -3.53 4.25 -5.55
C LEU A 101 -2.79 5.02 -6.63
N ASP A 102 -2.20 4.28 -7.57
CA ASP A 102 -1.64 4.90 -8.78
C ASP A 102 -2.71 5.69 -9.53
N GLY A 103 -2.35 6.90 -9.95
CA GLY A 103 -3.21 7.72 -10.78
C GLY A 103 -3.35 7.15 -12.20
N PRO A 104 -4.38 7.57 -12.96
CA PRO A 104 -4.60 7.08 -14.32
C PRO A 104 -3.42 7.39 -15.28
N ASN A 105 -2.60 8.39 -14.97
CA ASN A 105 -1.42 8.74 -15.77
C ASN A 105 -0.10 8.31 -15.13
N ALA A 106 -0.12 7.47 -14.09
CA ALA A 106 1.08 7.05 -13.35
C ALA A 106 2.17 6.42 -14.24
N SER A 107 1.77 5.80 -15.35
CA SER A 107 2.68 5.24 -16.36
C SER A 107 3.55 6.29 -17.07
N ARG A 108 3.09 7.54 -17.15
CA ARG A 108 3.82 8.66 -17.77
C ARG A 108 4.34 9.66 -16.75
N PHE A 109 3.60 9.85 -15.67
CA PHE A 109 3.95 10.74 -14.58
C PHE A 109 3.91 9.96 -13.26
N ALA A 110 5.06 9.44 -12.84
CA ALA A 110 5.20 8.56 -11.68
C ALA A 110 4.67 9.16 -10.35
N SER A 111 4.56 10.49 -10.25
CA SER A 111 4.00 11.17 -9.08
C SER A 111 2.47 11.29 -9.10
N ASP A 112 1.78 10.85 -10.17
CA ASP A 112 0.33 10.83 -10.22
C ASP A 112 -0.23 9.76 -9.29
N PHE A 113 -1.02 10.16 -8.30
CA PHE A 113 -1.67 9.26 -7.36
C PHE A 113 -3.09 9.72 -7.07
N THR A 114 -3.91 8.82 -6.56
CA THR A 114 -5.26 9.10 -6.10
C THR A 114 -5.43 8.58 -4.68
N ARG A 115 -5.85 9.47 -3.78
CA ARG A 115 -6.26 9.11 -2.42
C ARG A 115 -7.77 8.89 -2.37
N LYS A 116 -8.21 7.80 -1.72
CA LYS A 116 -9.62 7.52 -1.46
C LYS A 116 -9.79 6.93 -0.07
N THR A 117 -10.88 7.28 0.60
CA THR A 117 -11.29 6.63 1.84
C THR A 117 -12.56 5.85 1.59
N ILE A 118 -12.55 4.56 1.91
CA ILE A 118 -13.72 3.68 1.76
C ILE A 118 -14.03 2.99 3.10
N LYS A 119 -15.26 2.52 3.23
CA LYS A 119 -15.63 1.59 4.31
C LYS A 119 -15.73 0.20 3.71
N ILE A 120 -15.14 -0.78 4.39
CA ILE A 120 -15.15 -2.18 3.96
C ILE A 120 -15.44 -3.08 5.16
N ALA A 121 -16.13 -4.19 4.92
CA ALA A 121 -16.32 -5.24 5.92
C ALA A 121 -15.32 -6.39 5.70
N SER A 122 -15.10 -7.20 6.74
CA SER A 122 -14.38 -8.47 6.62
C SER A 122 -15.04 -9.37 5.56
N GLY A 123 -14.23 -9.99 4.71
CA GLY A 123 -14.67 -10.88 3.64
C GLY A 123 -15.14 -10.19 2.35
N GLU A 124 -15.16 -8.85 2.30
CA GLU A 124 -15.42 -8.12 1.05
C GLU A 124 -14.18 -8.13 0.15
N SER A 125 -14.42 -8.04 -1.16
CA SER A 125 -13.37 -7.94 -2.17
C SER A 125 -12.93 -6.49 -2.36
N LEU A 126 -11.63 -6.24 -2.25
CA LEU A 126 -10.99 -4.97 -2.60
C LEU A 126 -10.34 -5.09 -3.98
N LYS A 127 -10.75 -4.21 -4.91
CA LYS A 127 -10.14 -4.12 -6.24
C LYS A 127 -8.98 -3.14 -6.22
N LEU A 128 -7.80 -3.60 -6.63
CA LEU A 128 -6.59 -2.80 -6.78
C LEU A 128 -6.13 -2.81 -8.23
N SER A 129 -5.70 -1.66 -8.73
CA SER A 129 -5.10 -1.52 -10.05
C SER A 129 -3.73 -0.89 -9.86
N LEU A 130 -2.69 -1.57 -10.34
CA LEU A 130 -1.31 -1.12 -10.24
C LEU A 130 -0.82 -0.74 -11.64
N GLY A 131 -0.21 0.43 -11.72
CA GLY A 131 0.46 0.90 -12.93
C GLY A 131 1.76 0.12 -13.20
N PRO A 132 2.40 0.35 -14.36
CA PRO A 132 3.72 -0.21 -14.65
C PRO A 132 4.77 0.24 -13.60
N GLY A 133 5.33 -0.70 -12.84
CA GLY A 133 6.25 -0.41 -11.73
C GLY A 133 5.57 0.25 -10.52
N GLY A 134 4.26 0.00 -10.37
CA GLY A 134 3.42 0.45 -9.25
C GLY A 134 3.56 -0.38 -7.99
#